data_AF-A0A9D6FE39-F1
#
_entry.id   AF-A0A9D6FE39-F1
#
_cell.length_a   1.000
_cell.length_b   1.000
_cell.length_c   1.000
_cell.angle_alpha   90.00
_cell.angle_beta   90.00
_cell.angle_gamma   90.00
#
_symmetry.space_group_name_H-M   'P 1'
#
loop_
_entity.id
_entity.type
_entity.pdbx_description
1 polymer ?
#
loop_
_entity_poly.entity_id
_entity_poly.type
_entity_poly.pdbx_seq_one_letter_code
_entity_poly.pdbx_strand_id
1 'polypeptide(L)' 'MKTQTMSLEQLRIAALDLLARELGPWGMVRFLQQYETGHGDYSIERHRWLDNTSVDELVATLRRLRKGKTRKRER' A
#
# COMPACT_ATOMS: atom_id res chain seq x y z
N MET A 1 -15.63 24.48 -19.93
CA MET A 1 -14.88 24.28 -18.66
C MET A 1 -13.49 24.87 -18.86
N LYS A 2 -13.01 25.75 -17.97
CA LYS A 2 -11.63 26.24 -18.05
C LYS A 2 -10.72 25.06 -17.72
N THR A 3 -10.12 24.46 -18.75
CA THR A 3 -9.04 23.47 -18.64
C THR A 3 -7.84 24.18 -18.05
N GLN A 4 -7.86 24.40 -16.74
CA GLN A 4 -6.76 25.01 -16.03
C GLN A 4 -5.54 24.11 -16.15
N THR A 5 -4.42 24.76 -16.46
CA THR A 5 -3.05 24.30 -16.66
C THR A 5 -2.52 23.49 -15.47
N MET A 6 -2.98 22.26 -15.32
CA MET A 6 -2.29 21.28 -14.49
C MET A 6 -1.19 20.62 -15.32
N SER A 7 0.01 20.53 -14.77
CA SER A 7 1.01 19.61 -15.30
C SER A 7 0.50 18.18 -15.20
N LEU A 8 1.07 17.27 -15.99
CA LEU A 8 0.73 15.84 -15.92
C LEU A 8 0.89 15.29 -14.49
N GLU A 9 1.90 15.77 -13.77
CA GLU A 9 2.13 15.38 -12.37
C GLU A 9 1.04 15.90 -11.43
N GLN A 10 0.64 17.17 -11.56
CA GLN A 10 -0.44 17.75 -10.76
C GLN A 10 -1.77 17.04 -11.03
N LEU A 11 -2.04 16.71 -12.30
CA LEU A 11 -3.22 15.94 -12.68
C LEU A 11 -3.19 14.53 -12.07
N ARG A 12 -2.03 13.86 -12.10
CA ARG A 12 -1.84 12.53 -11.50
C ARG A 12 -2.11 12.54 -10.00
N ILE A 13 -1.53 13.49 -9.27
CA ILE A 13 -1.75 13.63 -7.82
C ILE A 13 -3.24 13.88 -7.52
N ALA A 14 -3.87 14.83 -8.22
CA ALA A 14 -5.29 15.13 -8.02
C ALA A 14 -6.19 13.93 -8.33
N ALA A 15 -5.87 13.15 -9.36
CA ALA A 15 -6.60 11.93 -9.70
C ALA A 15 -6.45 10.84 -8.63
N LEU A 16 -5.24 10.64 -8.09
CA LEU A 16 -4.99 9.67 -7.02
C LEU A 16 -5.77 10.03 -5.75
N ASP A 17 -5.80 11.31 -5.37
CA ASP A 17 -6.58 11.77 -4.21
C ASP A 17 -8.08 11.53 -4.40
N LEU A 18 -8.60 11.78 -5.61
CA LEU A 18 -10.01 11.51 -5.93
C LEU A 18 -10.32 10.02 -5.83
N LEU A 19 -9.49 9.16 -6.43
CA LEU A 19 -9.66 7.71 -6.39
C LEU A 19 -9.61 7.17 -4.96
N ALA A 20 -8.70 7.69 -4.13
CA ALA A 20 -8.61 7.32 -2.73
C ALA A 20 -9.89 7.69 -1.94
N ARG A 21 -10.46 8.87 -2.20
CA ARG A 21 -11.69 9.34 -1.52
C ARG A 21 -12.92 8.53 -1.93
N GLU A 22 -13.07 8.26 -3.23
CA GLU A 22 -14.28 7.63 -3.76
C GLU A 22 -14.28 6.10 -3.63
N LEU A 23 -13.13 5.45 -3.81
CA LEU A 23 -13.01 3.99 -3.82
C LEU A 23 -12.44 3.41 -2.52
N GLY A 24 -11.93 4.28 -1.64
CA GLY A 24 -11.09 3.87 -0.53
C GLY A 24 -9.73 3.32 -0.99
N PRO A 25 -8.82 3.04 -0.05
CA PRO A 25 -7.45 2.63 -0.37
C PRO A 25 -7.38 1.31 -1.16
N TRP A 26 -8.26 0.35 -0.86
CA TRP A 26 -8.28 -0.95 -1.55
C TRP A 26 -8.81 -0.85 -2.98
N GLY A 27 -9.87 -0.06 -3.19
CA GLY A 27 -10.44 0.14 -4.53
C GLY A 27 -9.50 0.93 -5.43
N MET A 28 -8.84 1.95 -4.88
CA MET A 28 -7.80 2.71 -5.59
C MET A 28 -6.65 1.81 -6.07
N VAL A 29 -6.10 0.96 -5.19
CA VAL A 29 -5.00 0.05 -5.58
C VAL A 29 -5.42 -0.91 -6.69
N ARG A 30 -6.62 -1.48 -6.61
CA ARG A 30 -7.16 -2.35 -7.67
C ARG A 30 -7.33 -1.61 -8.99
N PHE A 31 -7.83 -0.38 -8.97
CA PHE A 31 -7.96 0.46 -10.16
C PHE A 31 -6.59 0.69 -10.81
N LEU A 32 -5.58 1.07 -10.02
CA LEU A 32 -4.23 1.29 -10.54
C LEU A 32 -3.64 0.02 -11.17
N GLN A 33 -3.86 -1.16 -10.57
CA GLN A 33 -3.41 -2.44 -11.14
C GLN A 33 -4.01 -2.76 -12.51
N GLN A 34 -5.15 -2.17 -12.89
CA GLN A 34 -5.76 -2.40 -14.22
C GLN A 34 -5.05 -1.64 -15.34
N TYR A 35 -4.43 -0.49 -15.02
CA TYR A 35 -3.88 0.44 -16.00
C TYR A 35 -2.36 0.58 -15.90
N GLU A 36 -1.80 0.31 -14.72
CA GLU A 36 -0.37 0.24 -14.52
C GLU A 36 0.07 -1.22 -14.61
N THR A 37 0.98 -1.50 -15.54
CA THR A 37 1.55 -2.84 -15.74
C THR A 37 2.30 -3.36 -14.49
N GLY A 38 2.52 -2.50 -13.49
CA GLY A 38 3.43 -2.76 -12.39
C GLY A 38 4.85 -2.99 -12.91
N HIS A 39 5.80 -3.14 -11.99
CA HIS A 39 7.16 -3.57 -12.32
C HIS A 39 7.57 -4.60 -11.28
N GLY A 40 8.39 -5.57 -11.69
CA GLY A 40 8.86 -6.63 -10.81
C GLY A 40 7.99 -7.89 -10.85
N ASP A 41 8.55 -8.99 -10.35
CA ASP A 41 7.88 -10.28 -10.24
C ASP A 41 7.65 -10.56 -8.76
N TYR A 42 6.47 -10.18 -8.27
CA TYR A 42 6.11 -10.41 -6.87
C TYR A 42 6.07 -11.90 -6.49
N SER A 43 5.90 -12.81 -7.46
CA SER A 43 5.96 -14.24 -7.18
C SER A 43 7.40 -14.65 -6.83
N ILE A 44 8.38 -14.24 -7.65
CA ILE A 44 9.81 -14.46 -7.36
C ILE A 44 10.22 -13.75 -6.07
N GLU A 45 9.82 -12.49 -5.91
CA GLU A 45 10.18 -11.72 -4.73
C GLU A 45 9.59 -12.32 -3.47
N ARG A 46 8.33 -12.76 -3.47
CA ARG A 46 7.70 -13.43 -2.32
C ARG A 46 8.55 -14.59 -1.82
N HIS A 47 8.99 -15.48 -2.70
CA HIS A 47 9.75 -16.66 -2.32
C HIS A 47 11.05 -16.33 -1.57
N ARG A 48 11.71 -15.20 -1.86
CA ARG A 48 12.99 -14.84 -1.22
C ARG A 48 12.90 -14.61 0.29
N TRP A 49 11.77 -14.14 0.81
CA TRP A 49 11.64 -13.75 2.23
C TRP A 49 10.49 -14.44 2.95
N LEU A 50 9.42 -14.84 2.24
CA LEU A 50 8.31 -15.53 2.88
C LEU A 50 8.58 -17.01 3.13
N ASP A 51 9.31 -17.70 2.24
CA ASP A 51 9.55 -19.16 2.38
C ASP A 51 10.40 -19.48 3.63
N ASN A 52 11.21 -18.52 4.08
CA ASN A 52 12.04 -18.64 5.27
C ASN A 52 11.30 -18.24 6.56
N THR A 53 10.01 -17.88 6.50
CA THR A 53 9.24 -17.39 7.64
C THR A 53 8.07 -18.33 7.93
N SER A 54 8.04 -18.91 9.14
CA SER A 54 6.89 -19.69 9.56
C SER A 54 5.71 -18.81 9.98
N VAL A 55 4.49 -19.36 9.90
CA VAL A 55 3.27 -18.68 10.38
C VAL A 55 3.39 -18.32 11.86
N ASP A 56 3.98 -19.21 12.66
CA ASP A 56 4.17 -18.99 14.10
C ASP A 56 5.11 -17.81 14.39
N GLU A 57 6.20 -17.66 13.62
CA GLU A 57 7.11 -16.52 13.72
C GLU A 57 6.43 -15.20 13.32
N LEU A 58 5.60 -15.24 12.28
CA LEU A 58 4.77 -14.10 11.85
C LEU A 58 3.82 -13.68 12.97
N VAL A 59 3.10 -14.63 13.58
CA VAL A 59 2.17 -14.38 14.69
C VAL A 59 2.93 -13.84 15.91
N ALA A 60 4.09 -14.39 16.25
CA ALA A 60 4.93 -13.91 17.34
C ALA A 60 5.42 -12.46 17.11
N THR A 61 5.76 -12.12 15.86
CA THR A 61 6.18 -10.78 15.46
C THR A 61 5.02 -9.77 15.59
N LEU A 62 3.84 -10.12 15.09
CA LEU A 62 2.63 -9.28 15.21
C LEU A 62 2.27 -9.00 16.67
N ARG A 63 2.35 -10.02 17.54
CA ARG A 63 2.11 -9.87 18.98
C ARG A 63 3.13 -8.93 19.64
N ARG A 64 4.41 -9.01 19.28
CA ARG A 64 5.48 -8.11 19.76
C ARG A 64 5.23 -6.66 19.33
N LEU A 65 4.90 -6.43 18.06
CA LEU A 65 4.60 -5.11 17.52
C LEU A 65 3.39 -4.47 18.22
N ARG A 66 2.34 -5.25 18.49
CA ARG A 66 1.17 -4.78 19.25
C ARG A 66 1.55 -4.33 20.67
N LYS A 67 2.34 -5.12 21.40
CA LYS A 67 2.81 -4.77 22.77
C LYS A 67 3.68 -3.50 22.81
N GLY A 68 4.50 -3.29 21.78
CA GLY A 68 5.33 -2.08 21.66
C GLY A 68 4.51 -0.80 21.46
N LYS A 69 3.39 -0.87 20.72
CA LYS A 69 2.48 0.27 20.53
C LYS A 69 1.73 0.64 21.81
N THR A 70 1.36 -0.32 22.65
CA THR A 70 0.72 -0.06 23.95
C THR A 70 1.68 0.65 24.91
N ARG A 71 2.93 0.16 25.02
CA ARG A 71 3.97 0.77 25.86
C ARG A 71 4.37 2.20 25.48
N LYS A 72 4.20 2.58 24.21
CA LYS A 72 4.51 3.93 23.71
C LYS A 72 3.38 4.93 23.91
N ARG A 73 2.15 4.46 24.20
CA ARG A 73 0.99 5.31 24.52
C ARG A 73 0.85 5.61 26.02
N GLU A 74 1.48 4.80 26.87
CA GLU A 74 1.48 4.96 28.33
C GLU A 74 2.66 5.80 28.86
N ARG A 75 3.50 6.35 27.97
CA ARG A 75 4.64 7.23 28.30
C ARG A 75 4.44 8.61 27.74
#